data_AF-A0A5M4DBM9-F1
#
_entry.id   AF-A0A5M4DBM9-F1
#
_cell.length_a   1.000
_cell.length_b   1.000
_cell.length_c   1.000
_cell.angle_alpha   90.00
_cell.angle_beta   90.00
_cell.angle_gamma   90.00
#
_symmetry.space_group_name_H-M   'P 1'
#
loop_
_entity.id
_entity.type
_entity.pdbx_description
1 polymer ?
#
loop_
_entity_poly.entity_id
_entity_poly.type
_entity_poly.pdbx_seq_one_letter_code
_entity_poly.pdbx_strand_id
1 'polypeptide(L)' 'MMSQDIFPIRRIDHVRFYVNNARQSAYFYQHAFGFDITGFQGLETGSTNE' A
#
# COMPACT_ATOMS: atom_id res chain seq x y z
N MET A 1 -9.05 -18.94 33.06
CA MET A 1 -8.73 -19.40 31.69
C MET A 1 -8.46 -18.16 30.87
N MET A 2 -7.22 -17.92 30.43
CA MET A 2 -6.96 -16.76 29.56
C MET A 2 -7.69 -17.00 28.24
N SER A 3 -8.59 -16.11 27.86
CA SER A 3 -9.25 -16.16 26.56
C SER A 3 -8.16 -16.17 25.49
N GLN A 4 -8.04 -17.27 24.74
CA GLN A 4 -7.17 -17.30 23.57
C GLN A 4 -7.73 -16.28 22.58
N ASP A 5 -6.90 -15.30 22.24
CA ASP A 5 -7.21 -14.34 21.19
C ASP A 5 -7.21 -15.10 19.86
N ILE A 6 -8.41 -15.33 19.32
CA ILE A 6 -8.64 -16.06 18.07
C ILE A 6 -8.19 -15.28 16.83
N PHE A 7 -7.94 -13.96 16.97
CA PHE A 7 -7.47 -13.09 15.89
C PHE A 7 -6.41 -12.11 16.38
N PRO A 8 -5.20 -12.59 16.71
CA PRO A 8 -4.15 -11.74 17.26
C PRO A 8 -3.67 -10.71 16.23
N ILE A 9 -3.85 -9.42 16.56
CA ILE A 9 -3.38 -8.31 15.73
C ILE A 9 -1.85 -8.23 15.82
N ARG A 10 -1.17 -8.32 14.68
CA ARG A 10 0.30 -8.33 14.62
C ARG A 10 0.90 -6.92 14.51
N ARG A 11 0.49 -6.19 13.46
CA ARG A 11 0.98 -4.84 13.11
C ARG A 11 0.18 -4.29 11.92
N ILE A 12 0.40 -3.02 11.59
CA ILE A 12 -0.02 -2.43 10.32
C ILE A 12 0.85 -3.00 9.20
N ASP A 13 0.22 -3.48 8.13
CA ASP A 13 0.90 -4.05 6.97
C ASP A 13 1.25 -2.97 5.93
N HIS A 14 0.25 -2.21 5.49
CA HIS A 14 0.41 -1.07 4.60
C HIS A 14 -0.72 -0.05 4.76
N VAL A 15 -0.56 1.13 4.16
CA VAL A 15 -1.59 2.16 4.02
C VAL A 15 -1.88 2.34 2.54
N ARG A 16 -3.16 2.22 2.15
CA ARG A 16 -3.62 2.47 0.79
C ARG A 16 -4.19 3.87 0.67
N PHE A 17 -3.69 4.63 -0.30
CA PHE A 17 -4.19 5.97 -0.60
C PHE A 17 -5.03 5.94 -1.88
N TYR A 18 -6.26 6.44 -1.81
CA TYR A 18 -7.06 6.76 -2.99
C TYR A 18 -6.79 8.21 -3.38
N VAL A 19 -6.20 8.39 -4.55
CA VAL A 19 -5.72 9.69 -5.03
C VAL A 19 -6.15 9.90 -6.48
N ASN A 20 -6.21 11.15 -6.91
CA ASN A 20 -6.57 11.47 -8.29
C ASN A 20 -5.50 11.00 -9.30
N ASN A 21 -4.21 11.17 -8.97
CA ASN A 21 -3.09 10.74 -9.80
C ASN A 21 -2.07 9.92 -8.97
N ALA A 22 -2.11 8.61 -9.12
CA ALA A 22 -1.24 7.68 -8.38
C ALA A 22 0.24 7.87 -8.72
N ARG A 23 0.57 8.14 -9.98
CA ARG A 23 1.97 8.30 -10.44
C ARG A 23 2.63 9.53 -9.85
N GLN A 24 1.93 10.66 -9.86
CA GLN A 24 2.42 11.90 -9.26
C GLN A 24 2.54 11.78 -7.73
N SER A 25 1.58 11.10 -7.10
CA SER A 25 1.61 10.86 -5.65
C SER A 25 2.79 9.98 -5.26
N ALA A 26 3.02 8.88 -5.99
CA ALA A 26 4.18 8.02 -5.77
C ALA A 26 5.50 8.78 -5.93
N TYR A 27 5.61 9.62 -6.98
CA TYR A 27 6.77 10.50 -7.18
C TYR A 27 6.98 11.44 -5.98
N PHE A 28 5.92 12.10 -5.51
CA PHE A 28 5.99 12.99 -4.34
C PHE A 28 6.47 12.24 -3.09
N TYR A 29 5.90 11.07 -2.77
CA TYR A 29 6.29 10.31 -1.59
C TYR A 29 7.73 9.78 -1.69
N GLN A 30 8.19 9.37 -2.87
CA GLN A 30 9.58 8.98 -3.08
C GLN A 30 10.55 10.15 -2.83
N HIS A 31 10.27 11.34 -3.37
CA HIS A 31 11.23 12.45 -3.32
C HIS A 31 11.14 13.28 -2.04
N ALA A 32 9.95 13.44 -1.46
CA ALA A 32 9.76 14.24 -0.25
C ALA A 32 10.03 13.43 1.03
N PHE A 33 9.76 12.12 1.02
CA PHE A 33 9.88 11.25 2.21
C PHE A 33 10.92 10.15 2.06
N GLY A 34 11.51 9.96 0.88
CA GLY A 34 12.53 8.94 0.67
C GLY A 34 12.00 7.51 0.56
N PHE A 35 10.72 7.33 0.19
CA PHE A 35 10.16 5.99 0.00
C PHE A 35 10.66 5.33 -1.29
N ASP A 36 10.94 4.03 -1.23
CA ASP A 36 11.27 3.23 -2.41
C ASP A 36 10.02 2.62 -3.07
N ILE A 37 10.03 2.55 -4.39
CA ILE A 37 8.99 1.84 -5.15
C ILE A 37 9.32 0.36 -5.16
N THR A 38 8.52 -0.44 -4.45
CA THR A 38 8.71 -1.90 -4.31
C THR A 38 7.83 -2.72 -5.24
N GLY A 39 6.83 -2.11 -5.88
CA GLY A 39 5.90 -2.78 -6.79
C GLY A 39 5.04 -1.81 -7.58
N PHE A 40 4.44 -2.30 -8.65
CA PHE A 40 3.52 -1.55 -9.52
C PHE A 40 2.43 -2.48 -10.04
N GLN A 41 1.20 -1.98 -10.09
CA GLN A 41 0.06 -2.64 -10.69
C GLN A 41 -0.73 -1.63 -11.52
N GLY A 42 -1.00 -1.97 -12.78
CA GLY A 42 -1.70 -1.11 -13.72
C GLY A 42 -2.10 -1.86 -14.98
N LEU A 43 -2.56 -1.12 -15.98
CA LEU A 43 -2.96 -1.69 -17.27
C LEU A 43 -1.78 -2.39 -17.96
N GLU A 44 -0.56 -1.89 -17.74
CA GLU A 44 0.69 -2.47 -18.25
C GLU A 44 0.99 -3.84 -17.64
N THR A 45 0.44 -4.16 -16.46
CA THR A 45 0.53 -5.47 -15.82
C THR A 45 -0.70 -6.34 -16.08
N GLY A 46 -1.58 -5.95 -17.03
CA GLY A 46 -2.82 -6.66 -17.35
C GLY A 46 -3.88 -6.57 -16.25
N SER A 47 -3.71 -5.66 -15.29
CA SER A 47 -4.69 -5.44 -14.22
C SER A 47 -5.74 -4.42 -14.66
N THR A 48 -6.97 -4.89 -14.84
CA THR A 48 -8.11 -4.05 -15.27
C THR A 48 -9.00 -3.64 -14.10
N ASN A 49 -8.92 -4.37 -12.99
CA ASN A 49 -9.68 -4.11 -11.78
C ASN A 49 -8.72 -3.67 -10.66
N GLU A 50 -9.28 -3.04 -9.63
CA GLU A 50 -8.62 -2.98 -8.33
C GLU A 50 -8.46 -4.38 -7.71
#